data_AF-T2KFY5-F1
#
_entry.id   AF-T2KFY5-F1
#
_cell.length_a   1.000
_cell.length_b   1.000
_cell.length_c   1.000
_cell.angle_alpha   90.00
_cell.angle_beta   90.00
_cell.angle_gamma   90.00
#
_symmetry.space_group_name_H-M   'P 1'
#
loop_
_entity.id
_entity.type
_entity.pdbx_description
1 polymer ?
#
loop_
_entity_poly.entity_id
_entity_poly.type
_entity_poly.pdbx_seq_one_letter_code
_entity_poly.pdbx_strand_id
1 'polypeptide(L)'
;VDIDWEYPGGGGANPGLGAADEGENFVTLIQELRAALKASGRDYLVTAAVGSAPGKIDKIPYARLFQNAAAPGLDLVFAMSYDLYG
;
A
#
# COMPACT_ATOMS: atom_id res chain seq x y z
N VAL A 1 -4.42 -0.91 -11.58
CA VAL A 1 -4.37 -2.05 -10.63
C VAL A 1 -4.54 -1.47 -9.24
N ASP A 2 -5.31 -2.16 -8.41
CA ASP A 2 -5.53 -1.78 -7.02
C ASP A 2 -4.96 -2.89 -6.12
N ILE A 3 -4.23 -2.51 -5.08
CA ILE A 3 -3.58 -3.43 -4.15
C ILE A 3 -4.31 -3.38 -2.82
N ASP A 4 -4.93 -4.51 -2.45
CA ASP A 4 -5.71 -4.66 -1.24
C ASP A 4 -5.03 -5.68 -0.30
N TRP A 5 -3.90 -5.26 0.28
CA TRP A 5 -3.18 -6.08 1.26
C TRP A 5 -3.65 -5.68 2.66
N GLU A 6 -4.40 -6.57 3.31
CA GLU A 6 -4.92 -6.40 4.66
C GLU A 6 -4.23 -7.33 5.69
N TYR A 7 -3.18 -6.91 6.37
CA TYR A 7 -2.48 -5.61 6.29
C TYR A 7 -0.97 -5.83 6.41
N PRO A 8 -0.13 -4.96 5.84
CA PRO A 8 1.28 -4.92 6.20
C PRO A 8 1.50 -4.83 7.71
N GLY A 9 2.29 -5.74 8.24
CA GLY A 9 2.55 -5.94 9.65
C GLY A 9 1.44 -6.71 10.38
N GLY A 10 0.57 -7.41 9.66
CA GLY A 10 -0.41 -8.36 10.19
C GLY A 10 -1.67 -7.73 10.80
N GLY A 11 -2.36 -8.53 11.61
CA GLY A 11 -3.66 -8.19 12.21
C GLY A 11 -4.79 -8.12 11.17
N GLY A 12 -4.67 -8.90 10.09
CA GLY A 12 -5.76 -9.24 9.18
C GLY A 12 -6.40 -10.58 9.58
N ALA A 13 -6.98 -11.29 8.61
CA ALA A 13 -7.70 -12.54 8.88
C ALA A 13 -6.83 -13.67 9.44
N ASN A 14 -5.55 -13.75 9.06
CA ASN A 14 -4.64 -14.79 9.53
C ASN A 14 -3.79 -14.28 10.72
N PRO A 15 -3.99 -14.83 11.94
CA PRO A 15 -3.26 -14.38 13.13
C PRO A 15 -1.78 -14.82 13.15
N GLY A 16 -1.38 -15.77 12.29
CA GLY A 16 0.00 -16.25 12.20
C GLY A 16 0.88 -15.47 11.20
N LEU A 17 0.34 -14.43 10.55
CA LEU A 17 1.06 -13.61 9.57
C LEU A 17 1.24 -12.17 10.06
N GLY A 18 2.24 -11.50 9.47
CA GLY A 18 2.63 -10.14 9.83
C GLY A 18 4.07 -10.09 10.32
N ALA A 19 4.98 -9.66 9.44
CA ALA A 19 6.37 -9.37 9.80
C ALA A 19 6.61 -7.85 9.92
N ALA A 20 7.65 -7.47 10.67
CA ALA A 20 7.97 -6.07 10.96
C ALA A 20 8.42 -5.27 9.73
N ASP A 21 8.92 -5.95 8.70
CA ASP A 21 9.41 -5.39 7.45
C ASP A 21 8.34 -5.25 6.36
N GLU A 22 7.11 -5.71 6.60
CA GLU A 22 6.06 -5.70 5.58
C GLU A 22 5.67 -4.30 5.10
N GLY A 23 5.88 -3.26 5.92
CA GLY A 23 5.72 -1.87 5.49
C GLY A 23 6.72 -1.46 4.40
N GLU A 24 7.98 -1.88 4.54
CA GLU A 24 9.00 -1.68 3.51
C GLU A 24 8.76 -2.57 2.30
N ASN A 25 8.32 -3.82 2.51
CA ASN A 25 7.96 -4.72 1.42
C ASN A 25 6.77 -4.19 0.61
N PHE A 26 5.79 -3.55 1.25
CA PHE A 26 4.71 -2.85 0.56
C PHE A 26 5.24 -1.72 -0.32
N VAL A 27 6.18 -0.90 0.17
CA VAL A 27 6.80 0.15 -0.64
C VAL A 27 7.55 -0.41 -1.85
N THR A 28 8.35 -1.45 -1.63
CA THR A 28 9.09 -2.14 -2.70
C THR A 28 8.13 -2.69 -3.76
N LEU A 29 7.07 -3.38 -3.33
CA LEU A 29 6.04 -3.91 -4.22
C LEU A 29 5.44 -2.82 -5.12
N ILE A 30 5.03 -1.69 -4.54
CA ILE A 30 4.45 -0.58 -5.32
C ILE A 30 5.46 0.01 -6.32
N GLN A 31 6.72 0.16 -5.92
CA GLN A 31 7.77 0.68 -6.80
C GLN A 31 8.05 -0.26 -7.98
N GLU A 32 8.16 -1.57 -7.72
CA GLU A 32 8.36 -2.59 -8.76
C GLU A 32 7.15 -2.68 -9.70
N LEU A 33 5.94 -2.65 -9.15
CA LEU A 33 4.70 -2.66 -9.92
C LEU A 33 4.60 -1.44 -10.84
N ARG A 34 4.92 -0.24 -10.33
CA ARG A 34 4.96 0.99 -11.11
C ARG A 34 5.97 0.87 -12.27
N ALA A 35 7.16 0.35 -11.99
CA ALA A 35 8.19 0.16 -13.01
C ALA A 35 7.75 -0.82 -14.10
N ALA A 36 7.15 -1.95 -13.72
CA ALA A 36 6.64 -2.95 -14.64
C ALA A 36 5.51 -2.39 -15.53
N LEU A 37 4.56 -1.65 -14.95
CA LEU A 37 3.46 -1.03 -15.69
C LEU A 37 3.97 0.04 -16.65
N LYS A 38 4.92 0.88 -16.24
CA LYS A 38 5.53 1.87 -17.13
C LYS A 38 6.24 1.20 -18.30
N ALA A 39 6.94 0.09 -18.07
CA ALA A 39 7.62 -0.67 -19.12
C ALA A 39 6.65 -1.28 -20.15
N SER A 40 5.37 -1.46 -19.81
CA SER A 40 4.34 -1.92 -20.75
C SER A 40 3.95 -0.88 -21.82
N GLY A 41 4.41 0.37 -21.69
CA GLY A 41 4.15 1.44 -22.66
C GLY A 41 2.76 2.06 -22.56
N ARG A 42 2.03 1.83 -21.47
CA ARG A 42 0.72 2.41 -21.20
C ARG A 42 0.68 3.01 -19.80
N ASP A 43 -0.09 4.07 -19.65
CA ASP A 43 -0.34 4.68 -18.35
C ASP A 43 -1.47 3.93 -17.64
N TYR A 44 -1.15 3.40 -16.47
CA TYR A 44 -2.10 2.73 -15.60
C TYR A 44 -2.08 3.39 -14.24
N LEU A 45 -3.27 3.50 -13.63
CA LEU A 45 -3.38 3.83 -12.23
C LEU A 45 -2.84 2.67 -11.37
N VAL A 46 -2.04 3.00 -10.36
CA VAL A 46 -1.65 2.11 -9.26
C VAL A 46 -2.24 2.69 -8.00
N THR A 47 -3.17 1.96 -7.39
CA THR A 47 -3.91 2.40 -6.21
C THR A 47 -3.80 1.35 -5.11
N ALA A 48 -4.15 1.72 -3.88
CA ALA A 48 -4.24 0.76 -2.79
C ALA A 48 -5.39 1.08 -1.83
N ALA A 49 -6.10 0.05 -1.40
CA ALA A 49 -6.98 0.09 -0.24
C ALA A 49 -6.17 -0.20 1.02
N VAL A 50 -6.31 0.66 2.05
CA VAL A 50 -5.45 0.60 3.25
C VAL A 50 -6.25 0.79 4.53
N GLY A 51 -5.82 0.11 5.60
CA GLY A 51 -6.45 0.23 6.91
C GLY A 51 -6.34 1.66 7.46
N SER A 52 -7.44 2.20 7.97
CA SER A 52 -7.51 3.60 8.43
C SER A 52 -7.16 3.79 9.91
N ALA A 53 -6.87 2.72 10.65
CA ALA A 53 -6.46 2.82 12.05
C ALA A 53 -5.00 3.30 12.16
N PRO A 54 -4.65 4.21 13.11
CA PRO A 54 -3.29 4.72 13.24
C PRO A 54 -2.22 3.62 13.31
N GLY A 55 -2.45 2.57 14.09
CA GLY A 55 -1.53 1.44 14.22
C GLY A 55 -1.34 0.59 12.94
N LYS A 56 -2.14 0.80 11.90
CA LYS A 56 -1.95 0.23 10.56
C LYS A 56 -1.27 1.23 9.63
N ILE A 57 -1.70 2.49 9.66
CA ILE A 57 -1.13 3.58 8.87
C ILE A 57 0.36 3.76 9.19
N ASP A 58 0.71 3.80 10.48
CA ASP A 58 2.07 4.08 10.96
C ASP A 58 3.09 2.98 10.58
N LYS A 59 2.62 1.80 10.18
CA LYS A 59 3.50 0.69 9.76
C LYS A 59 4.03 0.84 8.34
N ILE A 60 3.44 1.70 7.52
CA ILE A 60 3.83 1.87 6.12
C ILE A 60 4.48 3.25 5.94
N PRO A 61 5.70 3.33 5.39
CA PRO A 61 6.37 4.61 5.15
C PRO A 61 5.83 5.30 3.88
N TYR A 62 4.54 5.68 3.89
CA TYR A 62 3.83 6.26 2.73
C TYR A 62 4.54 7.45 2.10
N ALA A 63 5.25 8.26 2.89
CA ALA A 63 6.02 9.38 2.36
C ALA A 63 6.96 8.95 1.22
N ARG A 64 7.55 7.75 1.28
CA ARG A 64 8.42 7.19 0.23
C ARG A 64 7.69 6.95 -1.09
N LEU A 65 6.38 6.71 -1.06
CA LEU A 65 5.54 6.54 -2.24
C LEU A 65 5.15 7.87 -2.90
N PHE A 66 5.36 9.00 -2.24
CA PHE A 66 4.98 10.31 -2.77
C PHE A 66 6.16 11.30 -2.87
N GLN A 67 7.40 10.82 -2.73
CA GLN A 67 8.61 11.66 -2.80
C GLN A 67 8.74 12.41 -4.13
N ASN A 68 8.31 11.80 -5.24
CA ASN A 68 8.28 12.44 -6.54
C ASN A 68 6.83 12.75 -6.93
N ALA A 69 6.40 14.01 -6.76
CA ALA A 69 5.05 14.45 -7.10
C ALA A 69 4.69 14.29 -8.59
N ALA A 70 5.68 14.27 -9.50
CA ALA A 70 5.44 14.06 -10.93
C ALA A 70 5.34 12.57 -11.32
N ALA A 71 5.77 11.67 -10.45
CA ALA A 71 5.72 10.23 -10.67
C ALA A 71 5.63 9.49 -9.32
N PRO A 72 4.50 9.60 -8.60
CA PRO A 72 4.34 8.92 -7.33
C PRO A 72 4.23 7.41 -7.52
N GLY A 73 4.58 6.65 -6.48
CA GLY A 73 4.38 5.22 -6.40
C GLY A 73 2.91 4.84 -6.49
N LEU A 74 2.03 5.56 -5.79
CA LEU A 74 0.57 5.42 -5.85
C LEU A 74 -0.08 6.66 -6.45
N ASP A 75 -1.12 6.47 -7.25
CA ASP A 75 -1.97 7.55 -7.77
C ASP A 75 -3.07 7.93 -6.76
N LEU A 76 -3.67 6.93 -6.10
CA LEU A 76 -4.71 7.10 -5.10
C LEU A 76 -4.49 6.15 -3.92
N VAL A 77 -4.90 6.60 -2.74
CA VAL A 77 -4.97 5.79 -1.52
C VAL A 77 -6.42 5.79 -1.05
N PHE A 78 -7.03 4.62 -1.02
CA PHE A 78 -8.40 4.43 -0.54
C PHE A 78 -8.34 4.03 0.93
N ALA A 79 -8.57 5.00 1.81
CA ALA A 79 -8.66 4.74 3.24
C ALA A 79 -9.94 3.95 3.55
N MET A 80 -9.81 2.75 4.11
CA MET A 80 -10.93 1.92 4.53
C MET A 80 -11.49 2.41 5.86
N SER A 81 -12.16 3.56 5.83
CA SER A 81 -12.74 4.26 6.99
C SER A 81 -14.08 3.67 7.46
N TYR A 82 -14.15 2.34 7.51
CA TYR A 82 -15.29 1.53 7.94
C TYR A 82 -14.79 0.38 8.82
N ASP A 83 -15.69 -0.51 9.26
CA ASP A 83 -15.40 -1.65 10.14
C ASP A 83 -14.69 -1.29 11.47
N LEU A 84 -14.93 -0.07 11.97
CA LEU A 84 -14.33 0.42 13.21
C LEU A 84 -14.88 -0.27 14.46
N TYR A 85 -16.10 -0.80 14.40
CA TYR A 85 -16.77 -1.57 15.44
C TYR A 85 -17.63 -2.66 14.77
N GLY A 86 -17.90 -3.74 15.49
CA GLY A 86 -18.71 -4.87 15.04
C GLY A 86 -18.91 -5.91 16.14
#